data_AF-A0A940ACZ0-F1
#
_entry.id   AF-A0A940ACZ0-F1
#
_cell.length_a   1.000
_cell.length_b   1.000
_cell.length_c   1.000
_cell.angle_alpha   90.00
_cell.angle_beta   90.00
_cell.angle_gamma   90.00
#
_symmetry.space_group_name_H-M   'P 1'
#
loop_
_entity.id
_entity.type
_entity.pdbx_description
1 polymer ?
#
loop_
_entity_poly.entity_id
_entity_poly.type
_entity_poly.pdbx_seq_one_letter_code
_entity_poly.pdbx_strand_id
1 'polypeptide(L)'
;MNTDNIEIIPLPKDKWKGTTIPLTTVSDSYYDFDIKPLDNEGCTIVLTKKPAGETIIHTPEEYDFPDSLYQDHWENAEAFGVVGDDGKMKACIEVCPEEWSNRLLVTELWISEELRGIGLGKRLMDKAKEVAKAQKRRAIFLETQSCNTNAIGFYLHQGFELIGFDTCCYTNADIDRREVRINLGFFFHREPRRN
;
A
#
# COMPACT_ATOMS: atom_id res chain seq x y z
N MET A 1 -6.54 12.83 -22.63
CA MET A 1 -5.14 13.23 -22.34
C MET A 1 -4.23 12.19 -22.95
N ASN A 2 -3.17 12.61 -23.64
CA ASN A 2 -2.22 11.68 -24.26
C ASN A 2 -1.38 11.03 -23.15
N THR A 3 -1.46 9.72 -22.98
CA THR A 3 -0.86 8.98 -21.85
C THR A 3 0.67 8.99 -21.85
N ASP A 4 1.28 9.31 -22.99
CA ASP A 4 2.73 9.29 -23.19
C ASP A 4 3.48 10.48 -22.59
N ASN A 5 2.77 11.50 -22.06
CA ASN A 5 3.37 12.71 -21.50
C ASN A 5 3.24 12.85 -19.96
N ILE A 6 2.74 11.83 -19.26
CA ILE A 6 2.65 11.91 -17.80
C ILE A 6 4.02 11.61 -17.19
N GLU A 7 4.70 12.65 -16.71
CA GLU A 7 6.01 12.53 -16.04
C GLU A 7 5.83 12.28 -14.54
N ILE A 8 6.62 11.33 -14.01
CA ILE A 8 6.74 11.12 -12.56
C ILE A 8 7.96 11.91 -12.09
N ILE A 9 7.72 12.92 -11.26
CA ILE A 9 8.75 13.81 -10.73
C ILE A 9 8.96 13.55 -9.23
N PRO A 10 10.14 13.90 -8.67
CA PRO A 10 10.32 13.98 -7.23
C PRO A 10 9.34 14.99 -6.61
N LEU A 11 8.86 14.70 -5.40
CA LEU A 11 8.05 15.60 -4.59
C LEU A 11 8.85 16.01 -3.35
N PRO A 12 9.66 17.10 -3.40
CA PRO A 12 10.55 17.48 -2.30
C PRO A 12 9.84 17.72 -0.96
N LYS A 13 10.43 17.22 0.14
CA LYS A 13 9.89 17.29 1.51
C LYS A 13 9.59 18.72 1.97
N ASP A 14 10.42 19.68 1.61
CA ASP A 14 10.25 21.11 1.94
C ASP A 14 9.00 21.73 1.31
N LYS A 15 8.51 21.17 0.20
CA LYS A 15 7.31 21.63 -0.50
C LYS A 15 6.06 20.80 -0.18
N TRP A 16 6.21 19.49 0.01
CA TRP A 16 5.09 18.56 0.01
C TRP A 16 4.77 17.94 1.38
N LYS A 17 5.59 18.19 2.41
CA LYS A 17 5.30 17.68 3.76
C LYS A 17 3.93 18.15 4.25
N GLY A 18 3.16 17.21 4.79
CA GLY A 18 1.80 17.44 5.30
C GLY A 18 0.73 17.49 4.21
N THR A 19 1.06 17.21 2.95
CA THR A 19 0.05 17.09 1.88
C THR A 19 -0.84 15.88 2.17
N THR A 20 -2.11 16.12 2.44
CA THR A 20 -3.11 15.07 2.70
C THR A 20 -3.30 14.19 1.46
N ILE A 21 -3.37 12.87 1.68
CA ILE A 21 -3.71 11.90 0.66
C ILE A 21 -5.22 11.66 0.71
N PRO A 22 -5.97 11.91 -0.38
CA PRO A 22 -7.41 11.69 -0.40
C PRO A 22 -7.72 10.21 -0.71
N LEU A 23 -7.38 9.34 0.25
CA LEU A 23 -7.55 7.89 0.19
C LEU A 23 -9.00 7.52 0.52
N THR A 24 -9.79 7.24 -0.52
CA THR A 24 -11.09 6.59 -0.35
C THR A 24 -10.99 5.14 -0.79
N THR A 25 -11.29 4.21 0.11
CA THR A 25 -11.38 2.78 -0.21
C THR A 25 -12.83 2.44 -0.48
N VAL A 26 -13.09 1.86 -1.66
CA VAL A 26 -14.40 1.32 -2.03
C VAL A 26 -14.19 -0.11 -2.51
N SER A 27 -14.88 -1.06 -1.89
CA SER A 27 -14.76 -2.49 -2.22
C SER A 27 -16.08 -3.23 -2.11
N ASP A 28 -16.28 -4.18 -3.01
CA ASP A 28 -17.41 -5.13 -3.02
C ASP A 28 -17.03 -6.50 -2.43
N SER A 29 -15.82 -6.63 -1.92
CA SER A 29 -15.26 -7.87 -1.41
C SER A 29 -14.19 -7.62 -0.36
N TYR A 30 -13.83 -8.66 0.39
CA TYR A 30 -12.80 -8.61 1.42
C TYR A 30 -12.11 -9.96 1.57
N TYR A 31 -10.91 -9.99 2.14
CA TYR A 31 -10.27 -11.22 2.59
C TYR A 31 -10.69 -11.54 4.01
N ASP A 32 -11.45 -12.62 4.16
CA ASP A 32 -11.92 -13.13 5.43
C ASP A 32 -10.85 -13.97 6.11
N PHE A 33 -10.66 -13.77 7.42
CA PHE A 33 -9.67 -14.48 8.22
C PHE A 33 -10.35 -15.54 9.08
N ASP A 34 -10.09 -16.82 8.76
CA ASP A 34 -10.41 -17.95 9.64
C ASP A 34 -9.11 -18.40 10.34
N ILE A 35 -9.00 -18.08 11.63
CA ILE A 35 -7.81 -18.34 12.44
C ILE A 35 -8.15 -19.43 13.46
N LYS A 36 -7.57 -20.61 13.26
CA LYS A 36 -7.46 -21.61 14.33
C LYS A 36 -6.34 -21.15 15.27
N PRO A 37 -6.63 -20.95 16.57
CA PRO A 37 -5.65 -20.42 17.53
C PRO A 37 -4.34 -21.21 17.53
N LEU A 38 -3.25 -20.51 17.83
CA LEU A 38 -1.95 -21.14 18.07
C LEU A 38 -1.98 -21.92 19.38
N ASP A 39 -1.76 -23.23 19.27
CA ASP A 39 -1.54 -24.12 20.40
C ASP A 39 -0.12 -24.72 20.35
N ASN A 40 0.13 -25.75 21.17
CA ASN A 40 1.43 -26.42 21.22
C ASN A 40 1.78 -27.21 19.93
N GLU A 41 0.79 -27.50 19.08
CA GLU A 41 0.95 -28.22 17.81
C GLU A 41 1.03 -27.25 16.63
N GLY A 42 0.43 -26.06 16.73
CA GLY A 42 0.56 -24.99 15.75
C GLY A 42 -0.71 -24.17 15.58
N CYS A 43 -0.84 -23.52 14.43
CA CYS A 43 -2.04 -22.79 14.04
C CYS A 43 -2.36 -23.05 12.56
N THR A 44 -3.59 -22.77 12.16
CA THR A 44 -3.98 -22.73 10.75
C THR A 44 -4.70 -21.43 10.49
N ILE A 45 -4.30 -20.73 9.44
CA ILE A 45 -4.84 -19.42 9.09
C ILE A 45 -5.24 -19.48 7.64
N VAL A 46 -6.52 -19.29 7.37
CA VAL A 46 -7.09 -19.34 6.04
C VAL A 46 -7.61 -17.96 5.67
N LEU A 47 -7.05 -17.38 4.61
CA LEU A 47 -7.52 -16.13 4.03
C LEU A 47 -8.33 -16.47 2.79
N THR A 48 -9.62 -16.12 2.79
CA THR A 48 -10.51 -16.38 1.65
C THR A 48 -11.12 -15.08 1.16
N LYS A 49 -10.99 -14.77 -0.13
CA LYS A 49 -11.70 -13.64 -0.73
C LYS A 49 -13.20 -13.96 -0.78
N LYS A 50 -14.02 -13.14 -0.12
CA LYS A 50 -15.49 -13.25 -0.07
C LYS A 50 -16.14 -11.97 -0.61
N PRO A 51 -17.32 -12.07 -1.25
CA PRO A 51 -18.12 -10.89 -1.56
C PRO A 51 -18.60 -10.24 -0.26
N ALA A 52 -18.66 -8.92 -0.25
CA ALA A 52 -19.29 -8.16 0.83
C ALA A 52 -20.80 -8.10 0.60
N GLY A 53 -21.59 -8.23 1.68
CA GLY A 53 -23.05 -8.10 1.59
C GLY A 53 -23.51 -6.69 1.24
N GLU A 54 -22.72 -5.69 1.64
CA GLU A 54 -22.87 -4.27 1.32
C GLU A 54 -21.50 -3.73 0.88
N THR A 55 -21.48 -2.68 0.07
CA THR A 55 -20.24 -2.02 -0.34
C THR A 55 -19.51 -1.48 0.88
N ILE A 56 -18.25 -1.88 1.04
CA ILE A 56 -17.38 -1.36 2.09
C ILE A 56 -16.81 -0.04 1.59
N ILE A 57 -17.01 1.03 2.36
CA ILE A 57 -16.48 2.35 2.07
C ILE A 57 -15.72 2.79 3.31
N HIS A 58 -14.44 3.14 3.14
CA HIS A 58 -13.65 3.83 4.14
C HIS A 58 -13.18 5.15 3.58
N THR A 59 -13.38 6.21 4.35
CA THR A 59 -12.98 7.56 3.95
C THR A 59 -12.01 8.15 4.98
N PRO A 60 -11.14 9.10 4.60
CA PRO A 60 -10.18 9.69 5.53
C PRO A 60 -10.85 10.34 6.75
N GLU A 61 -12.11 10.80 6.60
CA GLU A 61 -12.89 11.43 7.67
C GLU A 61 -13.29 10.46 8.79
N GLU A 62 -13.20 9.15 8.57
CA GLU A 62 -13.45 8.13 9.62
C GLU A 62 -12.30 8.03 10.62
N TYR A 63 -11.13 8.60 10.32
CA TYR A 63 -9.91 8.49 11.12
C TYR A 63 -9.49 9.86 11.66
N ASP A 64 -9.06 9.90 12.93
CA ASP A 64 -8.60 11.14 13.58
C ASP A 64 -7.30 11.71 12.97
N PHE A 65 -6.58 10.90 12.19
CA PHE A 65 -5.28 11.24 11.61
C PHE A 65 -5.26 10.84 10.12
N PRO A 66 -5.54 11.78 9.19
CA PRO A 66 -5.51 11.48 7.77
C PRO A 66 -4.08 11.26 7.28
N ASP A 67 -3.93 10.34 6.32
CA ASP A 67 -2.66 10.05 5.67
C ASP A 67 -2.12 11.31 4.98
N SER A 68 -0.80 11.51 5.08
CA SER A 68 -0.12 12.65 4.46
C SER A 68 1.32 12.33 4.14
N LEU A 69 1.85 13.01 3.12
CA LEU A 69 3.27 12.88 2.77
C LEU A 69 4.16 13.39 3.90
N TYR A 70 5.23 12.67 4.16
CA TYR A 70 6.31 13.01 5.08
C TYR A 70 5.86 13.20 6.53
N GLN A 71 4.99 12.31 7.02
CA GLN A 71 4.68 12.22 8.46
C GLN A 71 5.98 12.12 9.28
N ASP A 72 5.98 12.70 10.48
CA ASP A 72 7.21 12.97 11.24
C ASP A 72 8.01 11.71 11.59
N HIS A 73 7.35 10.56 11.71
CA HIS A 73 8.01 9.28 11.99
C HIS A 73 8.67 8.63 10.76
N TRP A 74 8.44 9.16 9.55
CA TRP A 74 9.13 8.75 8.32
C TRP A 74 10.33 9.67 8.05
N GLU A 75 11.37 9.52 8.89
CA GLU A 75 12.53 10.43 8.90
C GLU A 75 13.18 10.58 7.52
N ASN A 76 13.45 9.43 6.86
CA ASN A 76 14.19 9.32 5.60
C ASN A 76 13.28 9.05 4.39
N ALA A 77 12.02 9.49 4.44
CA ALA A 77 11.10 9.25 3.32
C ALA A 77 11.54 9.98 2.04
N GLU A 78 11.15 9.41 0.90
CA GLU A 78 11.26 9.99 -0.44
C GLU A 78 9.91 9.83 -1.15
N ALA A 79 9.40 10.90 -1.75
CA ALA A 79 8.13 10.88 -2.47
C ALA A 79 8.32 11.25 -3.94
N PHE A 80 7.51 10.62 -4.79
CA PHE A 80 7.47 10.83 -6.23
C PHE A 80 6.02 10.88 -6.71
N GLY A 81 5.72 11.62 -7.76
CA GLY A 81 4.33 11.73 -8.19
C GLY A 81 4.13 12.50 -9.48
N VAL A 82 2.86 12.74 -9.78
CA VAL A 82 2.40 13.53 -10.93
C VAL A 82 1.76 14.79 -10.38
N VAL A 83 2.15 15.94 -10.93
CA VAL A 83 1.58 17.24 -10.59
C VAL A 83 0.88 17.78 -11.84
N GLY A 84 -0.39 18.17 -11.69
CA GLY A 84 -1.16 18.77 -12.78
C GLY A 84 -0.71 20.19 -13.10
N ASP A 85 -1.17 20.72 -14.22
CA ASP A 85 -0.89 22.11 -14.64
C ASP A 85 -1.42 23.15 -13.63
N ASP A 86 -2.40 22.77 -12.81
CA ASP A 86 -2.94 23.56 -11.69
C ASP A 86 -2.04 23.54 -10.44
N GLY A 87 -0.90 22.86 -10.50
CA GLY A 87 0.05 22.69 -9.40
C GLY A 87 -0.39 21.67 -8.35
N LYS A 88 -1.53 20.98 -8.54
CA LYS A 88 -2.04 20.00 -7.57
C LYS A 88 -1.45 18.62 -7.82
N MET A 89 -1.22 17.88 -6.75
CA MET A 89 -0.84 16.47 -6.82
C MET A 89 -1.99 15.66 -7.40
N LYS A 90 -1.69 14.87 -8.43
CA LYS A 90 -2.64 13.97 -9.12
C LYS A 90 -2.32 12.49 -8.87
N ALA A 91 -1.10 12.19 -8.49
CA ALA A 91 -0.71 10.87 -8.02
C ALA A 91 0.57 10.98 -7.19
N CYS A 92 0.80 10.03 -6.30
CA CYS A 92 2.03 9.92 -5.53
C CYS A 92 2.36 8.48 -5.17
N ILE A 93 3.64 8.25 -4.91
CA ILE A 93 4.15 7.13 -4.14
C ILE A 93 5.19 7.68 -3.16
N GLU A 94 5.10 7.26 -1.91
CA GLU A 94 6.10 7.57 -0.88
C GLU A 94 6.77 6.28 -0.42
N VAL A 95 8.08 6.35 -0.24
CA VAL A 95 8.88 5.25 0.29
C VAL A 95 9.72 5.72 1.47
N CYS A 96 9.83 4.88 2.49
CA CYS A 96 10.70 5.11 3.63
C CYS A 96 11.60 3.89 3.85
N PRO A 97 12.93 4.08 3.94
CA PRO A 97 13.81 2.97 4.26
C PRO A 97 13.63 2.47 5.70
N GLU A 98 13.62 1.14 5.85
CA GLU A 98 13.63 0.46 7.14
C GLU A 98 15.01 -0.16 7.37
N GLU A 99 15.82 0.50 8.19
CA GLU A 99 17.24 0.15 8.36
C GLU A 99 17.46 -1.19 9.05
N TRP A 100 16.71 -1.48 10.12
CA TRP A 100 16.97 -2.66 10.96
C TRP A 100 16.86 -3.98 10.21
N SER A 101 15.93 -4.08 9.26
CA SER A 101 15.77 -5.27 8.44
C SER A 101 16.15 -5.05 6.98
N ASN A 102 16.74 -3.91 6.63
CA ASN A 102 17.19 -3.55 5.28
C ASN A 102 16.09 -3.72 4.20
N ARG A 103 14.90 -3.16 4.43
CA ARG A 103 13.78 -3.15 3.48
C ARG A 103 13.43 -1.73 3.08
N LEU A 104 12.66 -1.59 2.00
CA LEU A 104 12.00 -0.34 1.65
C LEU A 104 10.50 -0.47 1.96
N LEU A 105 9.96 0.39 2.80
CA LEU A 105 8.52 0.51 3.02
C LEU A 105 7.93 1.43 1.95
N VAL A 106 6.85 1.03 1.30
CA VAL A 106 5.95 1.99 0.62
C VAL A 106 4.93 2.43 1.65
N THR A 107 4.97 3.71 2.03
CA THR A 107 4.07 4.30 3.03
C THR A 107 2.79 4.77 2.37
N GLU A 108 2.89 5.41 1.21
CA GLU A 108 1.75 5.94 0.47
C GLU A 108 1.78 5.51 -0.99
N LEU A 109 0.60 5.19 -1.54
CA LEU A 109 0.38 5.06 -2.98
C LEU A 109 -1.02 5.53 -3.31
N TRP A 110 -1.11 6.63 -4.06
CA TRP A 110 -2.39 7.20 -4.44
C TRP A 110 -2.39 7.71 -5.87
N ILE A 111 -3.53 7.57 -6.54
CA ILE A 111 -3.75 8.01 -7.92
C ILE A 111 -5.17 8.57 -8.01
N SER A 112 -5.30 9.79 -8.52
CA SER A 112 -6.58 10.41 -8.83
C SER A 112 -7.37 9.56 -9.83
N GLU A 113 -8.69 9.57 -9.72
CA GLU A 113 -9.55 8.73 -10.55
C GLU A 113 -9.32 8.92 -12.06
N GLU A 114 -9.10 10.16 -12.48
CA GLU A 114 -8.83 10.54 -13.87
C GLU A 114 -7.51 9.94 -14.44
N LEU A 115 -6.57 9.52 -13.58
CA LEU A 115 -5.30 8.91 -13.97
C LEU A 115 -5.23 7.40 -13.68
N ARG A 116 -6.33 6.76 -13.29
CA ARG A 116 -6.40 5.30 -13.12
C ARG A 116 -6.57 4.59 -14.46
N GLY A 117 -6.26 3.29 -14.51
CA GLY A 117 -6.47 2.45 -15.69
C GLY A 117 -5.48 2.66 -16.86
N ILE A 118 -4.58 3.64 -16.77
CA ILE A 118 -3.58 3.95 -17.82
C ILE A 118 -2.16 3.43 -17.52
N GLY A 119 -2.02 2.53 -16.54
CA GLY A 119 -0.73 1.96 -16.15
C GLY A 119 0.14 2.82 -15.23
N LEU A 120 -0.34 3.99 -14.77
CA LEU A 120 0.41 4.88 -13.89
C LEU A 120 0.81 4.23 -12.56
N GLY A 121 -0.07 3.42 -11.96
CA GLY A 121 0.25 2.72 -10.71
C GLY A 121 1.43 1.76 -10.85
N LYS A 122 1.53 1.05 -11.98
CA LYS A 122 2.69 0.22 -12.29
C LYS A 122 3.96 1.08 -12.36
N ARG A 123 3.91 2.22 -13.06
CA ARG A 123 5.07 3.12 -13.21
C ARG A 123 5.53 3.71 -11.87
N LEU A 124 4.61 4.07 -10.98
CA LEU A 124 4.92 4.51 -9.62
C LEU A 124 5.55 3.38 -8.79
N MET A 125 4.99 2.17 -8.85
CA MET A 125 5.57 1.02 -8.15
C MET A 125 6.95 0.62 -8.71
N ASP A 126 7.15 0.73 -10.02
CA ASP A 126 8.46 0.56 -10.64
C ASP A 126 9.46 1.62 -10.14
N LYS A 127 9.00 2.85 -9.87
CA LYS A 127 9.83 3.88 -9.24
C LYS A 127 10.28 3.48 -7.83
N ALA A 128 9.39 2.93 -7.00
CA ALA A 128 9.78 2.37 -5.70
C ALA A 128 10.80 1.21 -5.85
N LYS A 129 10.64 0.35 -6.87
CA LYS A 129 11.60 -0.73 -7.17
C LYS A 129 12.97 -0.19 -7.60
N GLU A 130 13.02 0.91 -8.36
CA GLU A 130 14.27 1.60 -8.70
C GLU A 130 14.97 2.13 -7.44
N VAL A 131 14.23 2.83 -6.57
CA VAL A 131 14.76 3.37 -5.31
C VAL A 131 15.32 2.25 -4.44
N ALA A 132 14.58 1.17 -4.25
CA ALA A 132 15.02 0.01 -3.49
C ALA A 132 16.32 -0.59 -4.03
N LYS A 133 16.45 -0.74 -5.36
CA LYS A 133 17.67 -1.23 -6.01
C LYS A 133 18.85 -0.28 -5.81
N ALA A 134 18.64 1.03 -6.03
CA ALA A 134 19.67 2.05 -5.87
C ALA A 134 20.21 2.10 -4.44
N GLN A 135 19.32 1.98 -3.45
CA GLN A 135 19.65 1.92 -2.03
C GLN A 135 20.10 0.52 -1.55
N LYS A 136 20.15 -0.48 -2.43
CA LYS A 136 20.53 -1.88 -2.11
C LYS A 136 19.64 -2.52 -1.02
N ARG A 137 18.36 -2.18 -1.00
CA ARG A 137 17.34 -2.77 -0.11
C ARG A 137 17.02 -4.19 -0.56
N ARG A 138 16.92 -5.12 0.39
CA ARG A 138 16.74 -6.55 0.07
C ARG A 138 15.33 -6.91 -0.41
N ALA A 139 14.35 -6.10 -0.03
CA ALA A 139 12.93 -6.28 -0.36
C ALA A 139 12.18 -4.95 -0.23
N ILE A 140 11.00 -4.91 -0.83
CA ILE A 140 10.01 -3.84 -0.65
C ILE A 140 8.86 -4.45 0.14
N PHE A 141 8.23 -3.69 1.02
CA PHE A 141 7.00 -4.10 1.69
C PHE A 141 6.05 -2.93 1.83
N LEU A 142 4.79 -3.26 2.09
CA LEU A 142 3.72 -2.30 2.33
C LEU A 142 2.65 -2.95 3.19
N GLU A 143 1.79 -2.12 3.74
CA GLU A 143 0.57 -2.54 4.40
C GLU A 143 -0.66 -2.13 3.56
N THR A 144 -1.77 -2.85 3.75
CA THR A 144 -3.09 -2.46 3.25
C THR A 144 -4.18 -3.17 4.05
N GLN A 145 -5.43 -2.72 3.98
CA GLN A 145 -6.55 -3.36 4.66
C GLN A 145 -7.08 -4.58 3.91
N SER A 146 -7.53 -5.60 4.63
CA SER A 146 -8.14 -6.82 4.06
C SER A 146 -9.39 -6.57 3.22
N CYS A 147 -10.09 -5.46 3.46
CA CYS A 147 -11.22 -5.00 2.67
C CYS A 147 -10.79 -4.27 1.38
N ASN A 148 -9.54 -3.79 1.27
CA ASN A 148 -9.03 -3.10 0.08
C ASN A 148 -8.58 -4.08 -1.00
N THR A 149 -9.52 -4.90 -1.49
CA THR A 149 -9.21 -6.00 -2.42
C THR A 149 -8.69 -5.53 -3.77
N ASN A 150 -9.02 -4.30 -4.17
CA ASN A 150 -8.48 -3.67 -5.37
C ASN A 150 -6.99 -3.40 -5.24
N ALA A 151 -6.55 -2.81 -4.12
CA ALA A 151 -5.14 -2.59 -3.86
C ALA A 151 -4.38 -3.91 -3.73
N ILE A 152 -4.90 -4.88 -2.97
CA ILE A 152 -4.31 -6.22 -2.85
C ILE A 152 -4.13 -6.86 -4.23
N GLY A 153 -5.16 -6.86 -5.07
CA GLY A 153 -5.09 -7.39 -6.43
C GLY A 153 -4.02 -6.69 -7.29
N PHE A 154 -3.92 -5.37 -7.19
CA PHE A 154 -2.86 -4.59 -7.84
C PHE A 154 -1.47 -5.02 -7.35
N TYR A 155 -1.24 -5.12 -6.05
CA TYR A 155 0.07 -5.50 -5.49
C TYR A 155 0.47 -6.93 -5.87
N LEU A 156 -0.45 -7.88 -5.82
CA LEU A 156 -0.22 -9.25 -6.29
C LEU A 156 0.18 -9.27 -7.77
N HIS A 157 -0.49 -8.48 -8.63
CA HIS A 157 -0.10 -8.32 -10.03
C HIS A 157 1.29 -7.67 -10.19
N GLN A 158 1.72 -6.83 -9.23
CA GLN A 158 3.08 -6.27 -9.22
C GLN A 158 4.16 -7.25 -8.73
N GLY A 159 3.78 -8.48 -8.37
CA GLY A 159 4.67 -9.54 -7.89
C GLY A 159 4.88 -9.55 -6.38
N PHE A 160 4.05 -8.84 -5.61
CA PHE A 160 4.08 -8.93 -4.16
C PHE A 160 3.43 -10.23 -3.68
N GLU A 161 3.86 -10.72 -2.52
CA GLU A 161 3.30 -11.88 -1.84
C GLU A 161 2.97 -11.55 -0.38
N LEU A 162 2.07 -12.33 0.23
CA LEU A 162 1.75 -12.20 1.65
C LEU A 162 2.99 -12.50 2.51
N ILE A 163 3.33 -11.56 3.40
CA ILE A 163 4.45 -11.68 4.34
C ILE A 163 4.03 -11.59 5.81
N GLY A 164 2.81 -11.15 6.09
CA GLY A 164 2.26 -11.07 7.45
C GLY A 164 0.93 -10.35 7.49
N PHE A 165 0.34 -10.26 8.67
CA PHE A 165 -0.90 -9.54 8.95
C PHE A 165 -0.93 -9.17 10.43
N ASP A 166 -1.79 -8.23 10.80
CA ASP A 166 -2.00 -7.78 12.19
C ASP A 166 -3.51 -7.60 12.43
N THR A 167 -4.05 -8.36 13.39
CA THR A 167 -5.48 -8.43 13.69
C THR A 167 -5.93 -7.40 14.74
N CYS A 168 -5.03 -6.54 15.21
CA CYS A 168 -5.34 -5.48 16.17
C CYS A 168 -4.59 -4.17 15.84
N CYS A 169 -4.35 -3.91 14.56
CA CYS A 169 -3.57 -2.75 14.13
C CYS A 169 -4.37 -1.45 14.22
N TYR A 170 -5.65 -1.47 13.83
CA TYR A 170 -6.50 -0.27 13.82
C TYR A 170 -7.38 -0.24 15.06
N THR A 171 -7.99 -1.38 15.43
CA THR A 171 -8.85 -1.55 16.59
C THR A 171 -8.81 -2.97 17.16
N ASN A 172 -9.40 -3.18 18.34
CA ASN A 172 -9.58 -4.54 18.88
C ASN A 172 -10.67 -5.36 18.17
N ALA A 173 -11.31 -4.81 17.14
CA ALA A 173 -12.43 -5.43 16.41
C ALA A 173 -12.15 -5.58 14.90
N ASP A 174 -10.88 -5.52 14.47
CA ASP A 174 -10.51 -5.48 13.05
C ASP A 174 -11.01 -6.69 12.26
N ILE A 175 -11.04 -7.89 12.88
CA ILE A 175 -11.59 -9.11 12.26
C ILE A 175 -13.09 -8.93 11.98
N ASP A 176 -13.86 -8.49 12.99
CA ASP A 176 -15.31 -8.30 12.86
C ASP A 176 -15.65 -7.18 11.87
N ARG A 177 -14.81 -6.14 11.83
CA ARG A 177 -14.90 -5.02 10.89
C ARG A 177 -14.39 -5.36 9.48
N ARG A 178 -13.78 -6.55 9.29
CA ARG A 178 -13.17 -7.01 8.02
C ARG A 178 -12.05 -6.08 7.52
N GLU A 179 -11.40 -5.41 8.45
CA GLU A 179 -10.38 -4.38 8.25
C GLU A 179 -9.07 -4.80 8.94
N VAL A 180 -8.60 -6.02 8.65
CA VAL A 180 -7.34 -6.55 9.16
C VAL A 180 -6.19 -5.97 8.34
N ARG A 181 -5.12 -5.52 9.00
CA ARG A 181 -3.91 -5.09 8.29
C ARG A 181 -3.24 -6.30 7.65
N ILE A 182 -3.04 -6.24 6.34
CA ILE A 182 -2.28 -7.20 5.55
C ILE A 182 -0.94 -6.56 5.16
N ASN A 183 0.15 -7.29 5.37
CA ASN A 183 1.48 -6.88 4.91
C ASN A 183 1.87 -7.71 3.69
N LEU A 184 2.23 -7.03 2.60
CA LEU A 184 2.68 -7.63 1.35
C LEU A 184 4.15 -7.27 1.10
N GLY A 185 4.91 -8.19 0.50
CA GLY A 185 6.33 -8.01 0.22
C GLY A 185 6.72 -8.40 -1.19
N PHE A 186 7.64 -7.64 -1.79
CA PHE A 186 8.29 -7.92 -3.07
C PHE A 186 9.77 -8.21 -2.85
N PHE A 187 10.26 -9.30 -3.45
CA PHE A 187 11.63 -9.75 -3.30
C PHE A 187 12.35 -9.79 -4.65
N PHE A 188 13.56 -9.21 -4.73
CA PHE A 188 14.32 -9.19 -5.99
C PHE A 188 14.94 -10.53 -6.37
N HIS A 189 15.25 -11.39 -5.38
CA HIS A 189 16.04 -12.61 -5.55
C HIS A 189 15.49 -13.80 -4.75
N ARG A 190 14.16 -13.90 -4.61
CA ARG A 190 13.52 -15.03 -3.94
C ARG A 190 13.08 -16.05 -4.98
N GLU A 191 13.51 -17.29 -4.82
CA GLU A 191 13.03 -18.40 -5.64
C GLU A 191 11.50 -18.48 -5.59
N PRO A 192 10.81 -18.77 -6.71
CA PRO A 192 9.36 -18.93 -6.71
C PRO A 192 8.95 -19.96 -5.67
N ARG A 193 7.95 -19.64 -4.84
CA ARG A 193 7.34 -20.65 -3.97
C ARG A 193 6.75 -21.74 -4.87
N ARG A 194 7.20 -22.99 -4.71
CA ARG A 194 6.59 -24.13 -5.40
C ARG A 194 5.17 -24.28 -4.86
N ASN A 195 4.20 -24.13 -5.74
CA ASN A 195 2.80 -24.49 -5.48
C ASN A 195 2.64 -26.02 -5.46
#